data_AF-A0ABD4KVZ7-F1
#
_entry.id   AF-A0ABD4KVZ7-F1
#
_cell.length_a   1.000
_cell.length_b   1.000
_cell.length_c   1.000
_cell.angle_alpha   90.00
_cell.angle_beta   90.00
_cell.angle_gamma   90.00
#
_symmetry.space_group_name_H-M   'P 1'
#
loop_
_entity.id
_entity.type
_entity.pdbx_description
1 polymer ?
#
loop_
_entity_poly.entity_id
_entity_poly.type
_entity_poly.pdbx_seq_one_letter_code
_entity_poly.pdbx_strand_id
1 'polypeptide(L)'
;KTKVWNDSQVGAHHAIIPTSTSVGSSRLTREEQQIYELIARQYLMQFYPPFVYAEHQIDVEICGGQFIAREKSIIEQGWKVLLCNDRHISGDTEFSPSKLPMLTEGDGVTCIDGKLDEKQTSPPKHFPDATLLAAMTGIARYVADPEIK
;
A
#
# COMPACT_ATOMS: atom_id res chain seq x y z
N LYS A 1 10.07 10.77 -16.77
CA LYS A 1 10.69 11.15 -15.48
C LYS A 1 9.63 11.01 -14.40
N THR A 2 9.91 10.27 -13.33
CA THR A 2 9.03 10.17 -12.16
C THR A 2 9.00 11.49 -11.38
N LYS A 3 7.99 11.68 -10.51
CA LYS A 3 7.75 12.95 -9.79
C LYS A 3 8.90 13.38 -8.85
N VAL A 4 9.78 12.45 -8.50
CA VAL A 4 10.86 12.67 -7.52
C VAL A 4 12.02 13.53 -8.05
N TRP A 5 12.15 13.69 -9.37
CA TRP A 5 13.18 14.52 -9.99
C TRP A 5 12.66 15.94 -10.17
N ASN A 6 12.59 16.68 -9.07
CA ASN A 6 11.99 18.01 -9.04
C ASN A 6 12.75 18.99 -8.14
N ASP A 7 13.53 19.89 -8.75
CA ASP A 7 14.34 20.89 -8.04
C ASP A 7 13.50 21.85 -7.19
N SER A 8 12.22 22.09 -7.52
CA SER A 8 11.36 22.97 -6.72
C SER A 8 10.90 22.36 -5.39
N GLN A 9 11.09 21.06 -5.22
CA GLN A 9 10.78 20.33 -3.97
C GLN A 9 12.03 19.92 -3.19
N VAL A 10 13.19 20.49 -3.55
CA VAL A 10 14.44 20.28 -2.81
C VAL A 10 14.66 21.47 -1.86
N GLY A 11 14.80 21.16 -0.56
CA GLY A 11 15.17 22.14 0.47
C GLY A 11 16.68 22.23 0.65
N ALA A 12 17.15 22.29 1.90
CA ALA A 12 18.59 22.26 2.20
C ALA A 12 19.28 20.94 1.80
N HIS A 13 18.52 19.84 1.76
CA HIS A 13 18.99 18.50 1.40
C HIS A 13 17.99 17.81 0.48
N HIS A 14 18.46 16.85 -0.30
CA HIS A 14 17.64 15.95 -1.10
C HIS A 14 17.35 14.62 -0.36
N ALA A 15 16.50 13.77 -0.94
CA ALA A 15 16.24 12.43 -0.41
C ALA A 15 17.52 11.58 -0.32
N ILE A 16 17.61 10.69 0.67
CA ILE A 16 18.76 9.81 0.86
C ILE A 16 18.78 8.77 -0.27
N ILE A 17 19.90 8.70 -1.00
CA ILE A 17 20.11 7.78 -2.13
C ILE A 17 21.50 7.12 -2.02
N PRO A 18 21.72 5.96 -2.68
CA PRO A 18 23.06 5.40 -2.79
C PRO A 18 24.01 6.36 -3.52
N THR A 19 25.28 6.36 -3.12
CA THR A 19 26.33 7.09 -3.84
C THR A 19 26.95 6.19 -4.92
N SER A 20 27.70 6.79 -5.85
CA SER A 20 28.41 6.05 -6.91
C SER A 20 29.62 5.24 -6.40
N THR A 21 29.96 5.34 -5.12
CA THR A 21 31.11 4.65 -4.53
C THR A 21 30.77 3.18 -4.30
N SER A 22 31.50 2.28 -4.97
CA SER A 22 31.39 0.84 -4.72
C SER A 22 32.14 0.47 -3.44
N VAL A 23 31.40 0.17 -2.37
CA VAL A 23 31.95 -0.53 -1.20
C VAL A 23 31.63 -2.00 -1.39
N GLY A 24 32.65 -2.87 -1.36
CA GLY A 24 32.42 -4.32 -1.43
C GLY A 24 31.54 -4.77 -0.26
N SER A 25 30.49 -5.55 -0.54
CA SER A 25 29.50 -5.98 0.47
C SER A 25 30.12 -6.65 1.70
N SER A 26 31.33 -7.20 1.58
CA SER A 26 32.08 -7.81 2.68
C SER A 26 32.59 -6.82 3.75
N ARG A 27 32.40 -5.51 3.57
CA ARG A 27 32.83 -4.48 4.53
C ARG A 27 31.69 -3.91 5.37
N LEU A 28 30.45 -4.24 5.05
CA LEU A 28 29.28 -3.78 5.81
C LEU A 28 28.93 -4.80 6.88
N THR A 29 28.49 -4.31 8.04
CA THR A 29 27.77 -5.17 8.99
C THR A 29 26.45 -5.62 8.39
N ARG A 30 25.80 -6.59 9.03
CA ARG A 30 24.50 -7.07 8.58
C ARG A 30 23.46 -5.94 8.61
N GLU A 31 23.44 -5.14 9.66
CA GLU A 31 22.50 -4.03 9.84
C GLU A 31 22.75 -2.93 8.80
N GLU A 32 24.01 -2.59 8.54
CA GLU A 32 24.39 -1.63 7.50
C GLU A 32 23.99 -2.12 6.11
N GLN A 33 24.20 -3.39 5.81
CA GLN A 33 23.78 -4.00 4.56
C GLN A 33 22.25 -3.93 4.40
N GLN A 34 21.49 -4.25 5.44
CA GLN A 34 20.01 -4.17 5.40
C GLN A 34 19.51 -2.74 5.15
N ILE A 35 20.09 -1.74 5.82
CA ILE A 35 19.74 -0.34 5.61
C ILE A 35 20.14 0.12 4.20
N TYR A 36 21.33 -0.25 3.74
CA TYR A 36 21.79 0.08 2.39
C TYR A 36 20.89 -0.54 1.31
N GLU A 37 20.53 -1.82 1.44
CA GLU A 37 19.61 -2.51 0.53
C GLU A 37 18.23 -1.86 0.52
N LEU A 38 17.72 -1.41 1.68
CA LEU A 38 16.46 -0.67 1.76
C LEU A 38 16.52 0.65 0.97
N ILE A 39 17.58 1.45 1.17
CA ILE A 39 17.78 2.73 0.47
C ILE A 39 17.95 2.50 -1.04
N ALA A 40 18.80 1.55 -1.43
CA ALA A 40 19.07 1.25 -2.83
C ALA A 40 17.82 0.72 -3.56
N ARG A 41 17.06 -0.18 -2.92
CA ARG A 41 15.79 -0.68 -3.44
C ARG A 41 14.79 0.45 -3.67
N GLN A 42 14.64 1.36 -2.70
CA GLN A 42 13.73 2.52 -2.81
C GLN A 42 14.13 3.49 -3.94
N TYR A 43 15.44 3.68 -4.13
CA TYR A 43 15.97 4.47 -5.24
C TYR A 43 15.68 3.81 -6.60
N LEU A 44 15.91 2.49 -6.71
CA LEU A 44 15.64 1.73 -7.94
C LEU A 44 14.17 1.75 -8.34
N MET A 45 13.23 1.74 -7.38
CA MET A 45 11.78 1.85 -7.67
C MET A 45 11.42 3.07 -8.51
N GLN A 46 12.19 4.16 -8.44
CA GLN A 46 11.95 5.39 -9.20
C GLN A 46 12.13 5.23 -10.71
N PHE A 47 12.70 4.11 -11.14
CA PHE A 47 12.95 3.78 -12.55
C PHE A 47 12.03 2.66 -13.07
N TYR A 48 11.17 2.11 -12.21
CA TYR A 48 10.19 1.10 -12.60
C TYR A 48 8.84 1.73 -12.98
N PRO A 49 8.04 1.05 -13.82
CA PRO A 49 6.68 1.49 -14.13
C PRO A 49 5.78 1.47 -12.88
N PRO A 50 4.65 2.19 -12.90
CA PRO A 50 3.66 2.14 -11.83
C PRO A 50 3.13 0.71 -11.64
N PHE A 51 2.71 0.39 -10.41
CA PHE A 51 1.89 -0.78 -10.14
C PHE A 51 0.47 -0.50 -10.63
N VAL A 52 -0.06 -1.36 -11.49
CA VAL A 52 -1.39 -1.21 -12.12
C VAL A 52 -2.28 -2.36 -11.68
N TYR A 53 -3.47 -2.02 -11.20
CA TYR A 53 -4.51 -2.99 -10.80
C TYR A 53 -5.88 -2.50 -11.28
N ALA A 54 -6.80 -3.43 -11.46
CA ALA A 54 -8.22 -3.13 -11.65
C ALA A 54 -8.97 -3.38 -10.33
N GLU A 55 -9.92 -2.51 -10.02
CA GLU A 55 -10.92 -2.75 -9.00
C GLU A 55 -12.26 -3.00 -9.70
N HIS A 56 -12.86 -4.14 -9.42
CA HIS A 56 -14.19 -4.54 -9.89
C HIS A 56 -15.16 -4.44 -8.72
N GLN A 57 -16.30 -3.81 -8.96
CA GLN A 57 -17.36 -3.69 -7.98
C GLN A 57 -18.68 -4.15 -8.60
N ILE A 58 -19.43 -4.99 -7.88
CA ILE A 58 -20.77 -5.42 -8.22
C ILE A 58 -21.69 -5.00 -7.08
N ASP A 59 -22.69 -4.19 -7.40
CA ASP A 59 -23.72 -3.74 -6.48
C ASP A 59 -25.00 -4.53 -6.77
N VAL A 60 -25.56 -5.16 -5.73
CA VAL A 60 -26.76 -5.99 -5.84
C VAL A 60 -27.77 -5.58 -4.80
N GLU A 61 -29.01 -5.41 -5.24
CA GLU A 61 -30.15 -5.26 -4.34
C GLU A 61 -30.81 -6.62 -4.10
N ILE A 62 -30.92 -7.03 -2.83
CA ILE A 62 -31.57 -8.28 -2.40
C ILE A 62 -32.62 -7.93 -1.36
N CYS A 63 -33.90 -8.10 -1.71
CA CYS A 63 -35.04 -7.80 -0.82
C CYS A 63 -34.99 -6.38 -0.22
N GLY A 64 -34.55 -5.38 -0.99
CA GLY A 64 -34.39 -3.99 -0.55
C GLY A 64 -33.08 -3.67 0.20
N GLY A 65 -32.25 -4.68 0.49
CA GLY A 65 -30.90 -4.49 1.05
C GLY A 65 -29.85 -4.32 -0.04
N GLN A 66 -28.90 -3.41 0.17
CA GLN A 66 -27.77 -3.16 -0.75
C GLN A 66 -26.55 -3.98 -0.32
N PHE A 67 -26.03 -4.79 -1.25
CA PHE A 67 -24.85 -5.63 -1.06
C PHE A 67 -23.80 -5.27 -2.10
N ILE A 68 -22.54 -5.16 -1.66
CA ILE A 68 -21.43 -4.76 -2.53
C ILE A 68 -20.36 -5.85 -2.47
N ALA A 69 -20.02 -6.41 -3.63
CA ALA A 69 -18.86 -7.27 -3.80
C ALA A 69 -17.74 -6.49 -4.50
N ARG A 70 -16.53 -6.51 -3.94
CA ARG A 70 -15.35 -5.88 -4.53
C ARG A 70 -14.23 -6.89 -4.73
N GLU A 71 -13.55 -6.78 -5.86
CA GLU A 71 -12.31 -7.50 -6.15
C GLU A 71 -11.27 -6.50 -6.66
N LYS A 72 -10.02 -6.66 -6.22
CA LYS A 72 -8.87 -6.03 -6.86
C LYS A 72 -8.00 -7.09 -7.54
N SER A 73 -7.74 -6.91 -8.84
CA SER A 73 -6.90 -7.80 -9.65
C SER A 73 -5.65 -7.07 -10.14
N ILE A 74 -4.49 -7.72 -10.05
CA ILE A 74 -3.22 -7.15 -10.50
C ILE A 74 -3.14 -7.23 -12.02
N ILE A 75 -2.89 -6.09 -12.68
CA ILE A 75 -2.67 -6.01 -14.14
C ILE A 75 -1.17 -5.97 -14.42
N GLU A 76 -0.42 -5.09 -13.73
CA GLU A 76 1.03 -4.96 -13.87
C GLU A 76 1.69 -4.75 -12.50
N GLN A 77 2.74 -5.53 -12.21
CA GLN A 77 3.43 -5.46 -10.91
C GLN A 77 4.22 -4.16 -10.72
N GLY A 78 4.70 -3.53 -11.79
CA GLY A 78 5.47 -2.29 -11.72
C GLY A 78 6.65 -2.35 -10.76
N TRP A 79 6.88 -1.27 -10.02
CA TRP A 79 7.90 -1.15 -8.97
C TRP A 79 7.75 -2.18 -7.83
N LYS A 80 6.55 -2.78 -7.63
CA LYS A 80 6.36 -3.80 -6.57
C LYS A 80 7.16 -5.08 -6.84
N VAL A 81 7.69 -5.30 -8.05
CA VAL A 81 8.55 -6.46 -8.34
C VAL A 81 9.82 -6.49 -7.47
N LEU A 82 10.30 -5.32 -7.08
CA LEU A 82 11.47 -5.19 -6.20
C LEU A 82 11.18 -5.60 -4.75
N LEU A 83 9.92 -5.77 -4.38
CA LEU A 83 9.49 -6.14 -3.04
C LEU A 83 9.22 -7.64 -2.87
N CYS A 84 9.28 -8.43 -3.95
CA CYS A 84 8.76 -9.81 -4.01
C CYS A 84 9.41 -10.85 -3.07
N ASN A 85 10.43 -10.50 -2.29
CA ASN A 85 11.00 -11.37 -1.25
C ASN A 85 10.48 -11.08 0.17
N ASP A 86 9.75 -9.99 0.39
CA ASP A 86 9.11 -9.75 1.68
C ASP A 86 7.81 -10.59 1.72
N ARG A 87 7.89 -11.78 2.34
CA ARG A 87 6.73 -12.63 2.70
C ARG A 87 5.64 -11.89 3.53
N HIS A 88 5.92 -10.64 3.91
CA HIS A 88 4.98 -9.72 4.54
C HIS A 88 4.04 -9.00 3.55
N ILE A 89 4.34 -8.94 2.25
CA ILE A 89 3.44 -8.32 1.24
C ILE A 89 2.43 -9.33 0.70
N SER A 90 2.71 -10.62 0.79
CA SER A 90 1.73 -11.71 0.61
C SER A 90 0.65 -11.75 1.70
N GLY A 91 0.53 -10.70 2.52
CA GLY A 91 -0.57 -10.45 3.45
C GLY A 91 -1.49 -9.30 3.03
N ASP A 92 -1.31 -8.71 1.84
CA ASP A 92 -2.29 -7.77 1.26
C ASP A 92 -3.59 -8.55 0.99
N THR A 93 -4.44 -8.62 2.01
CA THR A 93 -5.78 -9.24 1.96
C THR A 93 -6.71 -8.51 0.97
N GLU A 94 -6.27 -7.34 0.47
CA GLU A 94 -6.99 -6.55 -0.53
C GLU A 94 -7.00 -7.15 -1.94
N PHE A 95 -5.99 -7.95 -2.32
CA PHE A 95 -5.94 -8.56 -3.65
C PHE A 95 -6.43 -10.00 -3.55
N SER A 96 -7.70 -10.22 -3.88
CA SER A 96 -8.32 -11.54 -3.79
C SER A 96 -7.82 -12.47 -4.91
N PRO A 97 -7.52 -13.75 -4.61
CA PRO A 97 -7.25 -14.73 -5.66
C PRO A 97 -8.52 -15.13 -6.42
N SER A 98 -9.69 -14.92 -5.81
CA SER A 98 -10.99 -15.18 -6.41
C SER A 98 -11.45 -14.02 -7.27
N LYS A 99 -11.80 -14.33 -8.52
CA LYS A 99 -12.36 -13.36 -9.47
C LYS A 99 -13.87 -13.27 -9.37
N LEU A 100 -14.40 -12.06 -9.43
CA LEU A 100 -15.81 -11.79 -9.62
C LEU A 100 -16.23 -12.19 -11.04
N PRO A 101 -17.45 -12.70 -11.20
CA PRO A 101 -18.00 -12.97 -12.53
C PRO A 101 -18.21 -11.67 -13.30
N MET A 102 -18.13 -11.73 -14.63
CA MET A 102 -18.56 -10.62 -15.47
C MET A 102 -20.09 -10.58 -15.52
N LEU A 103 -20.66 -9.45 -15.12
CA LEU A 103 -22.08 -9.15 -15.16
C LEU A 103 -22.30 -7.81 -15.87
N THR A 104 -23.50 -7.62 -16.39
CA THR A 104 -24.01 -6.37 -16.94
C THR A 104 -25.17 -5.84 -16.10
N GLU A 105 -25.44 -4.55 -16.19
CA GLU A 105 -26.57 -3.95 -15.48
C GLU A 105 -27.89 -4.59 -15.93
N GLY A 106 -28.68 -5.06 -14.96
CA GLY A 106 -29.93 -5.77 -15.20
C GLY A 106 -29.82 -7.30 -15.23
N ASP A 107 -28.61 -7.86 -15.13
CA ASP A 107 -28.46 -9.31 -14.98
C ASP A 107 -29.06 -9.79 -13.66
N GLY A 108 -29.89 -10.83 -13.74
CA GLY A 108 -30.49 -11.46 -12.57
C GLY A 108 -29.46 -12.29 -11.81
N VAL A 109 -29.42 -12.10 -10.48
CA VAL A 109 -28.59 -12.91 -9.58
C VAL A 109 -29.46 -13.57 -8.50
N THR A 110 -29.03 -14.75 -8.05
CA THR A 110 -29.76 -15.53 -7.02
C THR A 110 -28.94 -15.58 -5.74
N CYS A 111 -29.52 -15.13 -4.63
CA CYS A 111 -28.95 -15.32 -3.30
C CYS A 111 -29.19 -16.76 -2.82
N ILE A 112 -28.10 -17.51 -2.57
CA ILE A 112 -28.17 -18.92 -2.16
C ILE A 112 -28.24 -19.06 -0.63
N ASP A 113 -27.52 -18.21 0.09
CA ASP A 113 -27.42 -18.22 1.55
C ASP A 113 -27.18 -16.81 2.09
N GLY A 114 -27.62 -16.56 3.32
CA GLY A 114 -27.44 -15.29 4.02
C GLY A 114 -26.98 -15.52 5.46
N LYS A 115 -25.87 -14.91 5.85
CA LYS A 115 -25.28 -15.05 7.18
C LYS A 115 -25.25 -13.72 7.93
N LEU A 116 -25.68 -13.73 9.19
CA LEU A 116 -25.47 -12.63 10.12
C LEU A 116 -24.06 -12.74 10.73
N ASP A 117 -23.23 -11.71 10.51
CA ASP A 117 -21.86 -11.62 11.04
C ASP A 117 -21.81 -10.58 12.16
N GLU A 118 -21.87 -11.04 13.42
CA GLU A 118 -21.82 -10.18 14.59
C GLU A 118 -20.38 -9.81 14.94
N LYS A 119 -20.06 -8.52 14.90
CA LYS A 119 -18.72 -7.99 15.21
C LYS A 119 -18.76 -7.02 16.38
N GLN A 120 -17.63 -6.95 17.08
CA GLN A 120 -17.40 -6.01 18.17
C GLN A 120 -16.28 -5.05 17.80
N THR A 121 -16.43 -3.78 18.18
CA THR A 121 -15.37 -2.78 18.02
C THR A 121 -14.21 -3.13 18.95
N SER A 122 -12.99 -2.85 18.51
CA SER A 122 -11.78 -3.01 19.32
C SER A 122 -11.21 -1.64 19.68
N PRO A 123 -10.61 -1.47 20.87
CA PRO A 123 -9.94 -0.23 21.22
C PRO A 123 -8.74 0.05 20.29
N PRO A 124 -8.31 1.31 20.15
CA PRO A 124 -7.12 1.66 19.39
C PRO A 124 -5.89 0.92 19.92
N LYS A 125 -5.00 0.50 19.00
CA LYS A 125 -3.72 -0.12 19.38
C LYS A 125 -2.81 0.93 20.02
N HIS A 126 -2.01 0.51 21.00
CA HIS A 126 -0.92 1.34 21.52
C HIS A 126 0.12 1.61 20.43
N PHE A 127 0.91 2.68 20.59
CA PHE A 127 1.97 3.04 19.66
C PHE A 127 3.23 2.18 19.87
N PRO A 128 3.61 1.33 18.90
CA PRO A 128 5.02 0.93 18.72
C PRO A 128 5.85 2.06 18.10
N ASP A 129 7.17 1.96 18.22
CA ASP A 129 8.16 2.94 17.75
C ASP A 129 7.86 3.51 16.36
N ALA A 130 7.61 2.62 15.39
CA ALA A 130 7.31 3.02 14.01
C ALA A 130 6.07 3.91 13.90
N THR A 131 4.99 3.55 14.59
CA THR A 131 3.74 4.33 14.56
C THR A 131 3.83 5.62 15.38
N LEU A 132 4.64 5.65 16.44
CA LEU A 132 4.92 6.86 17.20
C LEU A 132 5.70 7.86 16.35
N LEU A 133 6.78 7.43 15.71
CA LEU A 133 7.57 8.28 14.80
C LEU A 133 6.72 8.79 13.63
N ALA A 134 5.85 7.95 13.07
CA ALA A 134 4.90 8.36 12.04
C ALA A 134 3.90 9.40 12.55
N ALA A 135 3.41 9.25 13.78
CA ALA A 135 2.51 10.23 14.41
C ALA A 135 3.22 11.57 14.67
N MET A 136 4.47 11.54 15.14
CA MET A 136 5.27 12.74 15.37
C MET A 136 5.61 13.47 14.07
N THR A 137 5.96 12.73 13.02
CA THR A 137 6.26 13.32 11.70
C THR A 137 4.99 13.88 11.04
N GLY A 138 3.86 13.21 11.24
CA GLY A 138 2.55 13.61 10.72
C GLY A 138 1.64 14.25 11.77
N ILE A 139 2.19 15.04 12.71
CA ILE A 139 1.46 15.51 13.89
C ILE A 139 0.18 16.30 13.58
N ALA A 140 0.14 16.98 12.43
CA ALA A 140 -1.05 17.68 11.93
C ALA A 140 -2.29 16.76 11.83
N ARG A 141 -2.13 15.45 11.68
CA ARG A 141 -3.24 14.48 11.69
C ARG A 141 -3.97 14.40 13.04
N TYR A 142 -3.30 14.79 14.12
CA TYR A 142 -3.82 14.77 15.49
C TYR A 142 -4.25 16.16 15.98
N VAL A 143 -4.09 17.20 15.17
CA VAL A 143 -4.56 18.56 15.47
C VAL A 143 -6.03 18.66 15.06
N ALA A 144 -6.89 18.98 16.02
CA ALA A 144 -8.33 19.12 15.80
C ALA A 144 -8.70 20.49 15.19
N ASP A 145 -7.90 21.52 15.46
CA ASP A 145 -8.11 22.87 14.94
C ASP A 145 -7.70 22.95 13.45
N PRO A 146 -8.64 23.23 12.53
CA PRO A 146 -8.34 23.32 11.11
C PRO A 146 -7.45 24.51 10.73
N GLU A 147 -7.33 25.55 11.57
CA GLU A 147 -6.44 26.69 11.30
C GLU A 147 -4.96 26.38 11.59
N ILE A 148 -4.70 25.40 12.47
CA ILE A 148 -3.35 24.98 12.88
C ILE A 148 -2.85 23.78 12.06
N LYS A 149 -3.77 23.00 11.50
CA LYS A 149 -3.51 21.78 10.74
C LYS A 149 -2.82 22.03 9.40
#